data_AF-A0A9D2XAE1-F1
#
_entry.id   AF-A0A9D2XAE1-F1
#
_cell.length_a   1.000
_cell.length_b   1.000
_cell.length_c   1.000
_cell.angle_alpha   90.00
_cell.angle_beta   90.00
_cell.angle_gamma   90.00
#
_symmetry.space_group_name_H-M   'P 1'
#
loop_
_entity.id
_entity.type
_entity.pdbx_description
1 polymer ?
#
loop_
_entity_poly.entity_id
_entity_poly.type
_entity_poly.pdbx_seq_one_letter_code
_entity_poly.pdbx_strand_id
1 'polypeptide(L)'
;MLDKNPELIVDNDLAHIKNEFELNIPSLVLCSEPFHKAEFLYRLINSIEHQIIFVDLDLLYTGYVKSGMIPKNNNVIIFHPEKENWEEKLTEIISKVSTEKFLVVIDSFNGVYNMFDDLESARFVNSCIMLLSSLANQTNSSIVISGMARKKENVGWIISPGGKQIIKSGKTGVYFIKKNQSNLIFTSLKENDRKSFIIEHQKL
;
A
#
# COMPACT_ATOMS: atom_id res chain seq x y z
N MET A 1 -4.42 -21.53 -23.84
CA MET A 1 -4.91 -20.22 -24.33
C MET A 1 -3.71 -19.28 -24.35
N LEU A 2 -3.51 -18.53 -25.43
CA LEU A 2 -2.47 -17.50 -25.49
C LEU A 2 -2.81 -16.42 -24.45
N ASP A 3 -1.97 -16.27 -23.42
CA ASP A 3 -2.00 -15.14 -22.50
C ASP A 3 -1.84 -13.86 -23.35
N LYS A 4 -2.93 -13.16 -23.63
CA LYS A 4 -2.83 -11.79 -24.15
C LYS A 4 -2.15 -10.98 -23.05
N ASN A 5 -1.00 -10.39 -23.36
CA ASN A 5 -0.43 -9.40 -22.46
C ASN A 5 -1.48 -8.30 -22.26
N PRO A 6 -1.80 -7.93 -21.01
CA PRO A 6 -2.74 -6.86 -20.75
C PRO A 6 -2.27 -5.58 -21.44
N GLU A 7 -3.19 -4.81 -22.02
CA GLU A 7 -2.87 -3.52 -22.60
C GLU A 7 -2.24 -2.63 -21.53
N LEU A 8 -1.13 -1.99 -21.90
CA LEU A 8 -0.36 -1.12 -21.02
C LEU A 8 -0.88 0.31 -21.17
N ILE A 9 -1.48 0.84 -20.11
CA ILE A 9 -2.03 2.20 -20.07
C ILE A 9 -1.00 3.14 -19.42
N VAL A 10 -0.65 4.24 -20.07
CA VAL A 10 0.23 5.26 -19.47
C VAL A 10 -0.54 6.04 -18.41
N ASP A 11 -0.01 6.12 -17.20
CA ASP A 11 -0.68 6.70 -16.01
C ASP A 11 0.29 7.56 -15.19
N ASN A 12 0.91 8.55 -15.83
CA ASN A 12 1.98 9.37 -15.24
C ASN A 12 1.51 10.25 -14.07
N ASP A 13 0.24 10.61 -14.01
CA ASP A 13 -0.40 11.38 -12.92
C ASP A 13 -1.09 10.48 -11.87
N LEU A 14 -0.94 9.15 -12.04
CA LEU A 14 -1.55 8.11 -11.23
C LEU A 14 -3.08 8.17 -11.17
N ALA A 15 -3.75 8.81 -12.13
CA ALA A 15 -5.20 8.97 -12.10
C ALA A 15 -5.94 7.62 -12.10
N HIS A 16 -5.52 6.69 -12.97
CA HIS A 16 -6.16 5.38 -13.05
C HIS A 16 -5.84 4.52 -11.82
N ILE A 17 -4.60 4.56 -11.35
CA ILE A 17 -4.18 3.87 -10.13
C ILE A 17 -4.94 4.38 -8.90
N LYS A 18 -5.13 5.71 -8.77
CA LYS A 18 -5.94 6.30 -7.69
C LYS A 18 -7.38 5.82 -7.75
N ASN A 19 -7.99 5.76 -8.94
CA ASN A 19 -9.34 5.22 -9.12
C ASN A 19 -9.43 3.75 -8.69
N GLU A 20 -8.42 2.92 -9.03
CA GLU A 20 -8.36 1.53 -8.57
C GLU A 20 -8.26 1.44 -7.04
N PHE A 21 -7.61 2.39 -6.36
CA PHE A 21 -7.55 2.42 -4.90
C PHE A 21 -8.87 2.86 -4.24
N GLU A 22 -9.59 3.80 -4.84
CA GLU A 22 -10.91 4.20 -4.37
C GLU A 22 -11.96 3.08 -4.54
N LEU A 23 -11.85 2.29 -5.62
CA LEU A 23 -12.78 1.18 -5.90
C LEU A 23 -12.48 -0.10 -5.10
N ASN A 24 -11.23 -0.29 -4.66
CA ASN A 24 -10.79 -1.53 -4.03
C ASN A 24 -10.17 -1.24 -2.66
N ILE A 25 -10.99 -1.24 -1.60
CA ILE A 25 -10.54 -0.90 -0.24
C ILE A 25 -10.57 -2.17 0.63
N PRO A 26 -9.42 -2.59 1.23
CA PRO A 26 -8.09 -2.02 1.04
C PRO A 26 -7.44 -2.49 -0.27
N SER A 27 -6.44 -1.73 -0.72
CA SER A 27 -5.58 -2.05 -1.86
C SER A 27 -4.21 -2.50 -1.41
N LEU A 28 -3.81 -3.69 -1.86
CA LEU A 28 -2.52 -4.32 -1.57
C LEU A 28 -1.53 -4.04 -2.69
N VAL A 29 -0.45 -3.35 -2.35
CA VAL A 29 0.61 -3.01 -3.31
C VAL A 29 1.85 -3.82 -2.99
N LEU A 30 2.05 -4.88 -3.76
CA LEU A 30 3.13 -5.83 -3.57
C LEU A 30 4.33 -5.45 -4.42
N CYS A 31 5.53 -5.59 -3.85
CA CYS A 31 6.77 -5.36 -4.56
C CYS A 31 7.82 -6.41 -4.22
N SER A 32 8.74 -6.66 -5.14
CA SER A 32 9.90 -7.55 -4.92
C SER A 32 11.14 -6.80 -4.48
N GLU A 33 11.20 -5.48 -4.71
CA GLU A 33 12.38 -4.64 -4.47
C GLU A 33 12.01 -3.43 -3.59
N PRO A 34 12.71 -3.19 -2.46
CA PRO A 34 12.35 -2.11 -1.53
C PRO A 34 12.41 -0.72 -2.15
N PHE A 35 13.39 -0.47 -3.04
CA PHE A 35 13.54 0.84 -3.69
C PHE A 35 12.40 1.15 -4.67
N HIS A 36 11.85 0.14 -5.35
CA HIS A 36 10.71 0.34 -6.25
C HIS A 36 9.43 0.64 -5.45
N LYS A 37 9.27 -0.02 -4.29
CA LYS A 37 8.19 0.29 -3.33
C LYS A 37 8.28 1.75 -2.87
N ALA A 38 9.46 2.17 -2.40
CA ALA A 38 9.70 3.54 -1.94
C ALA A 38 9.45 4.58 -3.04
N GLU A 39 9.96 4.34 -4.26
CA GLU A 39 9.74 5.22 -5.42
C GLU A 39 8.25 5.37 -5.74
N PHE A 40 7.51 4.25 -5.76
CA PHE A 40 6.07 4.29 -6.01
C PHE A 40 5.31 5.05 -4.94
N LEU A 41 5.56 4.75 -3.65
CA LEU A 41 4.87 5.41 -2.55
C LEU A 41 5.15 6.92 -2.53
N TYR A 42 6.40 7.32 -2.83
CA TYR A 42 6.77 8.73 -2.96
C TYR A 42 5.96 9.43 -4.08
N ARG A 43 5.90 8.82 -5.27
CA ARG A 43 5.10 9.36 -6.39
C ARG A 43 3.61 9.41 -6.05
N LEU A 44 3.08 8.38 -5.39
CA LEU A 44 1.70 8.34 -4.93
C LEU A 44 1.41 9.51 -3.98
N ILE A 45 2.21 9.69 -2.93
CA ILE A 45 2.06 10.77 -1.96
C ILE A 45 2.07 12.15 -2.63
N ASN A 46 2.97 12.36 -3.60
CA ASN A 46 3.05 13.64 -4.32
C ASN A 46 1.89 13.89 -5.29
N SER A 47 1.14 12.86 -5.66
CA SER A 47 -0.01 12.97 -6.57
C SER A 47 -1.34 13.27 -5.86
N ILE A 48 -1.31 13.44 -4.53
CA ILE A 48 -2.48 13.56 -3.66
C ILE A 48 -2.58 14.97 -3.08
N GLU A 49 -3.74 15.59 -3.29
CA GLU A 49 -4.03 16.96 -2.83
C GLU A 49 -4.65 17.01 -1.42
N HIS A 50 -5.40 15.98 -1.04
CA HIS A 50 -6.05 15.90 0.28
C HIS A 50 -5.10 15.33 1.35
N GLN A 51 -5.58 15.18 2.59
CA GLN A 51 -4.74 14.72 3.69
C GLN A 51 -4.30 13.26 3.53
N ILE A 52 -3.07 12.98 3.97
CA ILE A 52 -2.44 11.66 3.89
C ILE A 52 -2.03 11.25 5.30
N ILE A 53 -2.45 10.05 5.71
CA ILE A 53 -1.92 9.36 6.88
C ILE A 53 -0.92 8.33 6.37
N PHE A 54 0.34 8.49 6.75
CA PHE A 54 1.41 7.55 6.43
C PHE A 54 1.84 6.79 7.69
N VAL A 55 1.47 5.53 7.79
CA VAL A 55 1.84 4.62 8.88
C VAL A 55 3.14 3.93 8.50
N ASP A 56 4.25 4.42 9.06
CA ASP A 56 5.61 3.97 8.76
C ASP A 56 6.10 3.00 9.84
N LEU A 57 6.11 1.71 9.49
CA LEU A 57 6.47 0.59 10.35
C LEU A 57 7.88 0.07 10.09
N ASP A 58 8.48 0.38 8.94
CA ASP A 58 9.87 0.02 8.62
C ASP A 58 10.85 1.20 8.66
N LEU A 59 10.33 2.40 8.96
CA LEU A 59 11.05 3.68 9.13
C LEU A 59 11.77 4.17 7.87
N LEU A 60 11.58 3.52 6.71
CA LEU A 60 12.32 3.84 5.50
C LEU A 60 11.94 5.22 4.97
N TYR A 61 10.64 5.50 4.85
CA TYR A 61 10.14 6.80 4.40
C TYR A 61 10.57 7.93 5.35
N THR A 62 10.38 7.70 6.65
CA THR A 62 10.81 8.65 7.69
C THR A 62 12.31 8.91 7.64
N GLY A 63 13.13 7.89 7.36
CA GLY A 63 14.57 8.03 7.18
C GLY A 63 14.93 8.95 6.02
N TYR A 64 14.30 8.79 4.85
CA TYR A 64 14.52 9.68 3.70
C TYR A 64 14.06 11.12 3.97
N VAL A 65 12.93 11.30 4.66
CA VAL A 65 12.44 12.63 5.06
C VAL A 65 13.41 13.31 6.04
N LYS A 66 13.80 12.61 7.12
CA LYS A 66 14.67 13.19 8.16
C LYS A 66 16.08 13.50 7.65
N SER A 67 16.59 12.73 6.69
CA SER A 67 17.89 12.98 6.06
C SER A 67 17.87 14.12 5.04
N GLY A 68 16.69 14.63 4.66
CA GLY A 68 16.53 15.65 3.63
C GLY A 68 16.71 15.13 2.20
N MET A 69 16.80 13.80 2.01
CA MET A 69 16.86 13.18 0.68
C MET A 69 15.55 13.33 -0.09
N ILE A 70 14.41 13.38 0.62
CA ILE A 70 13.12 13.76 0.07
C ILE A 70 12.46 14.83 0.94
N PRO A 71 11.74 15.80 0.36
CA PRO A 71 10.95 16.75 1.13
C PRO A 71 9.73 16.04 1.76
N LYS A 72 9.33 16.49 2.95
CA LYS A 72 8.05 16.09 3.56
C LYS A 72 6.95 17.00 3.02
N ASN A 73 5.89 16.41 2.46
CA ASN A 73 4.72 17.19 2.07
C ASN A 73 3.91 17.64 3.30
N ASN A 74 3.36 18.85 3.23
CA ASN A 74 2.60 19.46 4.34
C ASN A 74 1.29 18.71 4.66
N ASN A 75 0.70 18.03 3.67
CA ASN A 75 -0.50 17.22 3.82
C ASN A 75 -0.22 15.79 4.29
N VAL A 76 1.01 15.47 4.73
CA VAL A 76 1.37 14.14 5.25
C VAL A 76 1.54 14.14 6.77
N ILE A 77 0.69 13.36 7.44
CA ILE A 77 0.79 13.03 8.86
C ILE A 77 1.45 11.65 8.97
N ILE A 78 2.58 11.57 9.66
CA ILE A 78 3.35 10.32 9.79
C ILE A 78 3.09 9.71 11.16
N PHE A 79 2.72 8.44 11.19
CA PHE A 79 2.58 7.63 12.39
C PHE A 79 3.66 6.55 12.44
N HIS A 80 4.21 6.34 13.63
CA HIS A 80 5.13 5.24 13.94
C HIS A 80 4.52 4.38 15.06
N PRO A 81 3.60 3.45 14.72
CA PRO A 81 3.08 2.53 15.72
C PRO A 81 4.13 1.52 16.17
N GLU A 82 4.21 1.35 17.47
CA GLU A 82 5.01 0.35 18.16
C GLU A 82 4.07 -0.56 18.95
N LYS A 83 4.58 -1.71 19.41
CA LYS A 83 3.76 -2.70 20.10
C LYS A 83 3.05 -2.12 21.33
N GLU A 84 3.73 -1.22 22.03
CA GLU A 84 3.28 -0.61 23.28
C GLU A 84 2.19 0.45 23.09
N ASN A 85 2.11 1.07 21.91
CA ASN A 85 1.21 2.20 21.63
C ASN A 85 0.32 1.98 20.39
N TRP A 86 0.32 0.75 19.84
CA TRP A 86 -0.43 0.40 18.64
C TRP A 86 -1.92 0.73 18.76
N GLU A 87 -2.56 0.35 19.86
CA GLU A 87 -3.99 0.56 20.06
C GLU A 87 -4.37 2.04 20.07
N GLU A 88 -3.57 2.87 20.75
CA GLU A 88 -3.76 4.32 20.82
C GLU A 88 -3.64 4.94 19.42
N LYS A 89 -2.53 4.68 18.72
CA LYS A 89 -2.28 5.26 17.39
C LYS A 89 -3.29 4.76 16.36
N LEU A 90 -3.66 3.48 16.41
CA LEU A 90 -4.69 2.93 15.54
C LEU A 90 -6.05 3.58 15.80
N THR A 91 -6.41 3.80 17.07
CA THR A 91 -7.64 4.50 17.44
C THR A 91 -7.64 5.94 16.91
N GLU A 92 -6.51 6.64 17.02
CA GLU A 92 -6.35 7.98 16.45
C GLU A 92 -6.54 7.98 14.93
N ILE A 93 -5.90 7.05 14.21
CA ILE A 93 -6.03 6.90 12.76
C ILE A 93 -7.49 6.62 12.38
N ILE A 94 -8.13 5.65 13.05
CA ILE A 94 -9.53 5.28 12.81
C ILE A 94 -10.45 6.49 13.03
N SER A 95 -10.25 7.24 14.11
CA SER A 95 -11.05 8.42 14.41
C SER A 95 -10.97 9.46 13.29
N LYS A 96 -9.77 9.77 12.80
CA LYS A 96 -9.57 10.72 11.69
C LYS A 96 -10.24 10.24 10.39
N VAL A 97 -9.99 8.98 10.02
CA VAL A 97 -10.51 8.38 8.78
C VAL A 97 -12.04 8.26 8.79
N SER A 98 -12.66 8.17 9.96
CA SER A 98 -14.12 8.10 10.11
C SER A 98 -14.85 9.42 9.84
N THR A 99 -14.14 10.55 9.84
CA THR A 99 -14.75 11.89 9.74
C THR A 99 -14.38 12.65 8.46
N GLU A 100 -13.20 12.41 7.90
CA GLU A 100 -12.69 13.14 6.74
C GLU A 100 -12.11 12.19 5.68
N LYS A 101 -11.96 12.68 4.44
CA LYS A 101 -11.33 11.93 3.36
C LYS A 101 -9.81 11.93 3.53
N PHE A 102 -9.22 10.74 3.56
CA PHE A 102 -7.77 10.51 3.59
C PHE A 102 -7.31 9.54 2.51
N LEU A 103 -6.06 9.68 2.09
CA LEU A 103 -5.27 8.53 1.68
C LEU A 103 -4.55 7.99 2.91
N VAL A 104 -4.84 6.74 3.28
CA VAL A 104 -4.10 6.01 4.31
C VAL A 104 -3.09 5.09 3.63
N VAL A 105 -1.80 5.31 3.87
CA VAL A 105 -0.72 4.43 3.43
C VAL A 105 -0.18 3.69 4.65
N ILE A 106 -0.24 2.36 4.63
CA ILE A 106 0.38 1.50 5.64
C ILE A 106 1.62 0.86 5.02
N ASP A 107 2.80 1.35 5.41
CA ASP A 107 4.11 0.90 4.94
C ASP A 107 4.88 0.23 6.09
N SER A 108 4.93 -1.10 6.20
CA SER A 108 4.43 -2.13 5.28
C SER A 108 3.80 -3.30 6.02
N PHE A 109 3.11 -4.18 5.28
CA PHE A 109 2.60 -5.48 5.76
C PHE A 109 3.66 -6.29 6.53
N ASN A 110 4.92 -6.20 6.12
CA ASN A 110 6.02 -6.86 6.80
C ASN A 110 6.18 -6.35 8.24
N GLY A 111 6.15 -5.03 8.44
CA GLY A 111 6.22 -4.41 9.77
C GLY A 111 5.01 -4.80 10.63
N VAL A 112 3.81 -4.76 10.05
CA VAL A 112 2.57 -5.15 10.72
C VAL A 112 2.65 -6.58 11.27
N TYR A 113 3.08 -7.54 10.45
CA TYR A 113 3.17 -8.94 10.86
C TYR A 113 4.38 -9.27 11.74
N ASN A 114 5.39 -8.39 11.82
CA ASN A 114 6.55 -8.58 12.68
C ASN A 114 6.34 -8.01 14.08
N MET A 115 5.44 -7.04 14.24
CA MET A 115 5.10 -6.46 15.54
C MET A 115 4.37 -7.45 16.45
N PHE A 116 3.76 -8.50 15.87
CA PHE A 116 3.06 -9.53 16.63
C PHE A 116 3.46 -10.95 16.19
N ASP A 117 3.86 -11.76 17.17
CA ASP A 117 4.49 -13.07 16.95
C ASP A 117 3.51 -14.25 16.91
N ASP A 118 2.28 -14.08 17.38
CA ASP A 118 1.29 -15.14 17.51
C ASP A 118 0.11 -15.01 16.52
N LEU A 119 -0.55 -16.13 16.27
CA LEU A 119 -1.64 -16.23 15.28
C LEU A 119 -2.85 -15.37 15.66
N GLU A 120 -3.15 -15.25 16.95
CA GLU A 120 -4.27 -14.44 17.43
C GLU A 120 -4.04 -12.96 17.15
N SER A 121 -2.82 -12.46 17.36
CA SER A 121 -2.50 -11.09 17.00
C SER A 121 -2.54 -10.84 15.49
N ALA A 122 -2.15 -11.81 14.66
CA ALA A 122 -2.33 -11.67 13.21
C ALA A 122 -3.82 -11.52 12.85
N ARG A 123 -4.71 -12.31 13.44
CA ARG A 123 -6.17 -12.17 13.24
C ARG A 123 -6.68 -10.81 13.69
N PHE A 124 -6.25 -10.35 14.86
CA PHE A 124 -6.61 -9.05 15.41
C PHE A 124 -6.26 -7.90 14.46
N VAL A 125 -5.01 -7.87 13.99
CA VAL A 125 -4.53 -6.90 12.99
C VAL A 125 -5.40 -6.88 11.75
N ASN A 126 -5.74 -8.05 11.18
CA ASN A 126 -6.57 -8.08 9.99
C ASN A 126 -7.96 -7.50 10.26
N SER A 127 -8.55 -7.82 11.42
CA SER A 127 -9.82 -7.23 11.84
C SER A 127 -9.74 -5.71 11.95
N CYS A 128 -8.64 -5.17 12.48
CA CYS A 128 -8.38 -3.73 12.52
C CYS A 128 -8.29 -3.12 11.12
N ILE A 129 -7.55 -3.75 10.20
CA ILE A 129 -7.45 -3.30 8.81
C ILE A 129 -8.82 -3.35 8.12
N MET A 130 -9.62 -4.38 8.35
CA MET A 130 -10.98 -4.51 7.80
C MET A 130 -11.93 -3.44 8.37
N LEU A 131 -11.87 -3.17 9.67
CA LEU A 131 -12.63 -2.10 10.30
C LEU A 131 -12.26 -0.74 9.71
N LEU A 132 -10.95 -0.45 9.63
CA LEU A 132 -10.45 0.77 9.01
C LEU A 132 -10.92 0.90 7.57
N SER A 133 -10.88 -0.20 6.79
CA SER A 133 -11.35 -0.25 5.40
C SER A 133 -12.84 0.06 5.27
N SER A 134 -13.66 -0.47 6.19
CA SER A 134 -15.09 -0.18 6.21
C SER A 134 -15.37 1.30 6.47
N LEU A 135 -14.66 1.91 7.42
CA LEU A 135 -14.82 3.32 7.76
C LEU A 135 -14.28 4.24 6.66
N ALA A 136 -13.13 3.90 6.08
CA ALA A 136 -12.57 4.62 4.94
C ALA A 136 -13.54 4.66 3.75
N ASN A 137 -14.25 3.56 3.49
CA ASN A 137 -15.25 3.51 2.43
C ASN A 137 -16.44 4.47 2.66
N GLN A 138 -16.74 4.85 3.91
CA GLN A 138 -17.83 5.79 4.23
C GLN A 138 -17.41 7.26 4.00
N THR A 139 -16.12 7.56 4.05
CA THR A 139 -15.56 8.91 3.85
C THR A 139 -14.90 9.11 2.49
N ASN A 140 -15.11 8.18 1.55
CA ASN A 140 -14.43 8.14 0.25
C ASN A 140 -12.89 8.15 0.38
N SER A 141 -12.38 7.63 1.50
CA SER A 141 -10.96 7.47 1.76
C SER A 141 -10.42 6.23 1.05
N SER A 142 -9.12 6.23 0.75
CA SER A 142 -8.42 5.08 0.20
C SER A 142 -7.48 4.47 1.23
N ILE A 143 -7.35 3.14 1.23
CA ILE A 143 -6.36 2.43 2.05
C ILE A 143 -5.42 1.67 1.14
N VAL A 144 -4.16 2.07 1.16
CA VAL A 144 -3.06 1.42 0.44
C VAL A 144 -2.15 0.77 1.47
N ILE A 145 -1.94 -0.53 1.33
CA ILE A 145 -1.03 -1.27 2.18
C ILE A 145 0.06 -1.85 1.30
N SER A 146 1.29 -1.41 1.54
CA SER A 146 2.45 -1.90 0.80
C SER A 146 2.98 -3.18 1.43
N GLY A 147 3.69 -3.99 0.66
CA GLY A 147 4.36 -5.17 1.20
C GLY A 147 5.44 -5.69 0.28
N MET A 148 6.53 -6.16 0.87
CA MET A 148 7.51 -6.95 0.15
C MET A 148 6.95 -8.36 -0.02
N ALA A 149 6.92 -8.86 -1.25
CA ALA A 149 6.31 -10.14 -1.58
C ALA A 149 7.06 -10.87 -2.68
N ARG A 150 6.90 -12.20 -2.68
CA ARG A 150 7.40 -13.09 -3.74
C ARG A 150 6.32 -14.08 -4.14
N LYS A 151 6.37 -14.54 -5.37
CA LYS A 151 5.49 -15.62 -5.84
C LYS A 151 6.10 -16.97 -5.43
N LYS A 152 5.31 -17.81 -4.77
CA LYS A 152 5.65 -19.19 -4.44
C LYS A 152 4.80 -20.13 -5.28
N GLU A 153 5.44 -21.14 -5.87
CA GLU A 153 4.75 -22.16 -6.66
C GLU A 153 3.62 -22.81 -5.86
N ASN A 154 2.47 -23.02 -6.50
CA ASN A 154 1.25 -23.63 -5.94
C ASN A 154 0.60 -22.91 -4.74
N VAL A 155 1.19 -21.81 -4.24
CA VAL A 155 0.66 -21.03 -3.11
C VAL A 155 0.25 -19.61 -3.52
N GLY A 156 0.90 -19.06 -4.56
CA GLY A 156 0.66 -17.70 -5.02
C GLY A 156 1.57 -16.69 -4.34
N TRP A 157 1.10 -15.45 -4.17
CA TRP A 157 1.88 -14.37 -3.57
C TRP A 157 1.94 -14.50 -2.05
N ILE A 158 3.16 -14.45 -1.50
CA ILE A 158 3.44 -14.50 -0.07
C ILE A 158 4.29 -13.30 0.34
N ILE A 159 4.13 -12.83 1.57
CA ILE A 159 4.97 -11.78 2.15
C ILE A 159 6.41 -12.30 2.29
N SER A 160 7.39 -11.46 1.97
CA SER A 160 8.81 -11.76 2.02
C SER A 160 9.56 -10.64 2.75
N PRO A 161 10.40 -10.92 3.76
CA PRO A 161 10.71 -12.25 4.32
C PRO A 161 9.54 -12.83 5.16
N GLY A 162 9.67 -14.08 5.60
CA GLY A 162 8.72 -14.73 6.51
C GLY A 162 7.68 -15.65 5.86
N GLY A 163 7.34 -15.45 4.59
CA GLY A 163 6.48 -16.37 3.82
C GLY A 163 5.03 -16.46 4.29
N LYS A 164 4.58 -15.48 5.11
CA LYS A 164 3.19 -15.39 5.57
C LYS A 164 2.26 -15.17 4.38
N GLN A 165 1.10 -15.82 4.40
CA GLN A 165 0.07 -15.62 3.37
C GLN A 165 -0.57 -14.23 3.52
N ILE A 166 -0.92 -13.65 2.38
CA ILE A 166 -1.58 -12.36 2.30
C ILE A 166 -3.08 -12.56 2.48
N ILE A 167 -3.65 -11.93 3.50
CA ILE A 167 -5.09 -12.04 3.76
C ILE A 167 -5.83 -11.05 2.85
N LYS A 168 -6.80 -11.56 2.10
CA LYS A 168 -7.57 -10.80 1.12
C LYS A 168 -9.05 -11.13 1.24
N SER A 169 -9.89 -10.11 1.11
CA SER A 169 -11.32 -10.27 0.90
C SER A 169 -11.64 -10.17 -0.60
N GLY A 170 -12.88 -10.47 -1.01
CA GLY A 170 -13.30 -10.26 -2.41
C GLY A 170 -13.24 -8.80 -2.87
N LYS A 171 -13.23 -7.84 -1.95
CA LYS A 171 -13.12 -6.39 -2.23
C LYS A 171 -11.69 -5.89 -2.23
N THR A 172 -10.74 -6.71 -1.79
CA THR A 172 -9.33 -6.33 -1.68
C THR A 172 -8.70 -6.27 -3.06
N GLY A 173 -8.21 -5.09 -3.44
CA GLY A 173 -7.41 -4.92 -4.65
C GLY A 173 -6.03 -5.52 -4.41
N VAL A 174 -5.48 -6.26 -5.38
CA VAL A 174 -4.13 -6.82 -5.25
C VAL A 174 -3.35 -6.45 -6.49
N TYR A 175 -2.24 -5.74 -6.27
CA TYR A 175 -1.42 -5.17 -7.32
C TYR A 175 0.04 -5.52 -7.11
N PHE A 176 0.79 -5.62 -8.19
CA PHE A 176 2.21 -5.86 -8.17
C PHE A 176 2.97 -4.77 -8.91
N ILE A 177 4.05 -4.30 -8.31
CA ILE A 177 4.95 -3.30 -8.88
C ILE A 177 6.25 -3.94 -9.30
N LYS A 178 6.60 -3.72 -10.56
CA LYS A 178 7.89 -4.07 -11.17
C LYS A 178 8.48 -2.83 -11.82
N LYS A 179 9.81 -2.68 -11.77
CA LYS A 179 10.51 -1.72 -12.63
C LYS A 179 10.97 -2.41 -13.91
N ASN A 180 10.79 -1.75 -15.05
CA ASN A 180 11.36 -2.15 -16.33
C ASN A 180 12.15 -0.97 -16.90
N GLN A 181 13.46 -1.16 -17.09
CA GLN A 181 14.38 -0.07 -17.42
C GLN A 181 14.22 1.09 -16.41
N SER A 182 13.57 2.18 -16.83
CA SER A 182 13.32 3.36 -15.99
C SER A 182 11.87 3.49 -15.49
N ASN A 183 10.94 2.71 -16.03
CA ASN A 183 9.50 2.87 -15.77
C ASN A 183 9.02 1.92 -14.69
N LEU A 184 8.07 2.37 -13.87
CA LEU A 184 7.33 1.51 -12.95
C LEU A 184 6.11 0.94 -13.68
N ILE A 185 5.94 -0.37 -13.60
CA ILE A 185 4.80 -1.11 -14.13
C ILE A 185 3.98 -1.57 -12.93
N PHE A 186 2.75 -1.06 -12.84
CA PHE A 186 1.77 -1.43 -11.83
C PHE A 186 0.76 -2.38 -12.46
N THR A 187 0.60 -3.59 -11.93
CA THR A 187 -0.27 -4.61 -12.54
C THR A 187 -1.28 -5.15 -11.54
N SER A 188 -2.56 -5.15 -11.91
CA SER A 188 -3.62 -5.84 -11.19
C SER A 188 -3.44 -7.36 -11.29
N LEU A 189 -3.53 -8.02 -10.14
CA LEU A 189 -3.40 -9.47 -10.02
C LEU A 189 -4.78 -10.17 -9.99
N LYS A 190 -5.86 -9.48 -10.35
CA LYS A 190 -7.18 -10.11 -10.55
C LYS A 190 -7.11 -11.07 -11.75
N GLU A 191 -7.56 -12.31 -11.54
CA GLU A 191 -7.45 -13.39 -12.55
C GLU A 191 -8.24 -13.10 -13.83
N ASN A 192 -9.38 -12.40 -13.73
CA ASN A 192 -10.31 -12.18 -14.84
C ASN A 192 -10.28 -10.76 -15.43
N ASP A 193 -9.48 -9.84 -14.87
CA ASP A 193 -9.39 -8.44 -15.30
C ASP A 193 -7.98 -7.89 -15.00
N ARG A 194 -7.00 -8.40 -15.75
CA ARG A 194 -5.62 -7.92 -15.66
C ARG A 194 -5.52 -6.58 -16.37
N LYS A 195 -5.27 -5.54 -15.59
CA LYS A 195 -4.90 -4.20 -16.07
C LYS A 195 -3.46 -3.92 -15.69
N SER A 196 -2.72 -3.29 -16.58
CA SER A 196 -1.34 -2.85 -16.31
C SER A 196 -1.19 -1.38 -16.67
N PHE A 197 -0.64 -0.62 -15.73
CA PHE A 197 -0.36 0.80 -15.88
C PHE A 197 1.16 1.03 -15.90
N ILE A 198 1.61 1.93 -16.76
CA ILE A 198 3.00 2.38 -16.84
C ILE A 198 3.08 3.77 -16.25
N ILE A 199 3.98 3.93 -15.29
CA ILE A 199 4.38 5.22 -14.72
C ILE A 199 5.79 5.49 -15.24
N GLU A 200 5.92 6.42 -16.17
CA GLU A 200 7.18 6.75 -16.81
C GLU A 200 8.12 7.46 -15.86
N HIS A 201 9.42 7.34 -16.09
CA HIS A 201 10.40 8.06 -15.31
C HIS A 201 10.23 9.59 -15.44
N GLN A 202 10.00 10.26 -14.32
CA GLN A 202 10.09 11.71 -14.23
C GLN A 202 11.40 12.04 -13.50
N LYS A 203 12.19 12.99 -14.04
CA LYS A 203 13.35 13.52 -13.33
C LYS A 203 12.84 14.21 -12.07
N LEU A 204 13.28 13.71 -10.92
CA LEU A 204 13.10 14.35 -9.61
C LEU A 204 13.89 15.66 -9.54
#